data_AF-A0AAD1RI06-F1
#
_entry.id   AF-A0AAD1RI06-F1
#
_cell.length_a   1.000
_cell.length_b   1.000
_cell.length_c   1.000
_cell.angle_alpha   90.00
_cell.angle_beta   90.00
_cell.angle_gamma   90.00
#
_symmetry.space_group_name_H-M   'P 1'
#
loop_
_entity.id
_entity.type
_entity.pdbx_description
1 polymer ?
#
loop_
_entity_poly.entity_id
_entity_poly.type
_entity_poly.pdbx_seq_one_letter_code
_entity_poly.pdbx_strand_id
1 'polypeptide(L)' 'CKLTCPCGLTYIGKTDLPMRERIRNHRSSIRVAYIDQKSDLPVAKHFLEKGHTLPTLKLMAIDHIPPLRRGGDRHHD' A
#
# COMPACT_ATOMS: atom_id res chain seq x y z
N CYS A 1 4.62 4.22 -1.11
CA CYS A 1 4.70 2.81 -1.52
C CYS A 1 4.30 2.71 -2.98
N LYS A 2 5.13 2.06 -3.80
CA LYS A 2 4.86 1.69 -5.19
C LYS A 2 4.60 0.19 -5.24
N LEU A 3 3.56 -0.21 -5.95
CA LEU A 3 3.18 -1.60 -6.15
C LEU A 3 3.01 -1.82 -7.65
N THR A 4 3.80 -2.74 -8.21
CA THR A 4 3.81 -3.02 -9.66
C THR A 4 3.20 -4.39 -9.91
N CYS A 5 2.19 -4.42 -10.77
CA CYS A 5 1.54 -5.61 -11.29
C CYS A 5 2.37 -6.22 -12.43
N PRO A 6 2.38 -7.55 -12.61
CA PRO A 6 2.95 -8.19 -13.82
C PRO A 6 2.31 -7.69 -15.12
N CYS A 7 1.07 -7.22 -15.07
CA CYS A 7 0.34 -6.61 -16.18
C CYS A 7 0.80 -5.19 -16.57
N GLY A 8 1.86 -4.65 -15.95
CA GLY A 8 2.39 -3.33 -16.24
C GLY A 8 1.71 -2.17 -15.50
N LEU A 9 0.58 -2.41 -14.83
CA LEU A 9 -0.09 -1.40 -14.01
C LEU A 9 0.67 -1.13 -12.71
N THR A 10 0.68 0.12 -12.27
CA THR A 10 1.33 0.56 -11.03
C THR A 10 0.34 1.26 -10.12
N TYR A 11 0.27 0.83 -8.87
CA TYR A 11 -0.42 1.52 -7.79
C TYR A 11 0.59 2.33 -6.96
N ILE A 12 0.29 3.60 -6.70
CA ILE A 12 1.07 4.49 -5.83
C ILE A 12 0.19 4.91 -4.67
N GLY A 13 0.64 4.61 -3.45
CA GLY A 13 -0.06 4.98 -2.22
C GLY A 13 0.86 5.62 -1.19
N LYS A 14 0.35 6.63 -0.50
CA LYS A 14 0.96 7.18 0.72
C LYS A 14 0.55 6.32 1.93
N THR A 15 1.41 6.28 2.94
CA THR A 15 1.19 5.52 4.17
C THR A 15 1.99 6.15 5.30
N ASP A 16 1.36 6.31 6.46
CA ASP A 16 2.06 6.70 7.70
C ASP A 16 2.51 5.47 8.49
N LEU A 17 1.95 4.30 8.16
CA LEU A 17 2.37 3.01 8.72
C LEU A 17 3.76 2.59 8.21
N PRO A 18 4.53 1.82 8.99
CA PRO A 18 5.78 1.23 8.54
C PRO A 18 5.60 0.43 7.24
N MET A 19 6.57 0.50 6.34
CA MET A 19 6.50 -0.14 5.03
C MET A 19 6.22 -1.66 5.13
N ARG A 20 6.80 -2.34 6.11
CA ARG A 20 6.58 -3.77 6.36
C ARG A 20 5.12 -4.08 6.70
N GLU A 21 4.48 -3.24 7.49
CA GLU A 21 3.07 -3.38 7.85
C GLU A 21 2.16 -3.09 6.66
N ARG A 22 2.48 -2.06 5.88
CA ARG A 22 1.74 -1.77 4.64
C ARG A 22 1.81 -2.93 3.65
N ILE A 23 2.98 -3.58 3.50
CA ILE A 23 3.13 -4.79 2.67
C ILE A 23 2.25 -5.92 3.19
N ARG A 24 2.25 -6.17 4.52
CA ARG A 24 1.40 -7.20 5.15
C ARG A 24 -0.08 -6.94 4.86
N ASN A 25 -0.54 -5.70 4.99
CA ASN A 25 -1.93 -5.32 4.76
C ASN A 25 -2.34 -5.57 3.31
N HIS A 26 -1.51 -5.15 2.33
CA HIS A 26 -1.78 -5.44 0.91
C HIS A 26 -1.91 -6.94 0.64
N ARG A 27 -0.98 -7.76 1.17
CA ARG A 27 -1.03 -9.22 1.00
C ARG A 27 -2.28 -9.84 1.63
N SER A 28 -2.65 -9.37 2.81
CA SER A 28 -3.86 -9.82 3.51
C SER A 28 -5.12 -9.49 2.72
N SER A 29 -5.27 -8.25 2.26
CA SER A 29 -6.44 -7.82 1.48
C SER A 29 -6.60 -8.61 0.18
N ILE A 30 -5.51 -8.91 -0.53
CA ILE A 30 -5.56 -9.77 -1.72
C ILE A 30 -6.02 -11.18 -1.34
N ARG A 31 -5.49 -11.76 -0.25
CA ARG A 31 -5.89 -13.10 0.21
C ARG A 31 -7.37 -13.16 0.57
N VAL A 32 -7.87 -12.17 1.32
CA VAL A 32 -9.28 -12.05 1.68
C VAL A 32 -10.14 -11.91 0.42
N ALA A 33 -9.72 -11.13 -0.57
CA ALA A 33 -10.44 -11.02 -1.84
C ALA A 33 -10.60 -12.36 -2.57
N TYR A 34 -9.60 -13.23 -2.51
CA TYR A 34 -9.68 -14.58 -3.06
C TYR A 34 -10.55 -15.53 -2.23
N ILE A 35 -10.61 -15.35 -0.91
CA ILE A 35 -11.49 -16.16 -0.04
C ILE A 35 -12.95 -15.75 -0.27
N ASP A 36 -13.23 -14.46 -0.18
CA ASP A 36 -14.58 -13.90 -0.25
C ASP A 36 -15.09 -13.77 -1.71
N GLN A 37 -14.21 -14.00 -2.70
CA GLN A 37 -14.49 -13.80 -4.13
C GLN A 37 -15.02 -12.39 -4.46
N LYS A 38 -14.66 -11.40 -3.64
CA LYS A 38 -15.06 -10.00 -3.78
C LYS A 38 -14.05 -9.07 -3.10
N SER A 39 -13.87 -7.87 -3.66
CA SER A 39 -13.18 -6.78 -2.95
C SER A 39 -13.53 -5.42 -3.55
N ASP A 40 -13.63 -4.41 -2.68
CA ASP A 40 -13.74 -3.00 -3.09
C ASP A 40 -12.38 -2.28 -3.08
N LEU A 41 -11.33 -2.94 -2.57
CA LEU A 41 -9.98 -2.37 -2.54
C LEU A 41 -9.33 -2.50 -3.92
N PRO A 42 -8.81 -1.41 -4.52
CA PRO A 42 -8.43 -1.39 -5.94
C PRO A 42 -7.36 -2.43 -6.29
N VAL A 43 -6.35 -2.59 -5.42
CA VAL A 43 -5.29 -3.59 -5.63
C VAL A 43 -5.83 -5.01 -5.49
N ALA A 44 -6.65 -5.28 -4.49
CA ALA A 44 -7.16 -6.62 -4.23
C ALA A 44 -8.20 -7.05 -5.27
N LYS A 45 -9.10 -6.13 -5.63
CA LYS A 45 -10.06 -6.28 -6.73
C LYS A 45 -9.35 -6.58 -8.04
N HIS A 46 -8.33 -5.79 -8.38
CA HIS A 46 -7.56 -6.00 -9.60
C HIS A 46 -6.87 -7.38 -9.63
N PHE A 47 -6.26 -7.79 -8.51
CA PHE A 47 -5.61 -9.11 -8.43
C PHE A 47 -6.62 -10.24 -8.62
N LEU A 48 -7.81 -10.13 -8.00
CA LEU A 48 -8.90 -11.08 -8.17
C LEU A 48 -9.39 -11.15 -9.61
N GLU A 49 -9.74 -10.01 -10.22
CA GLU A 49 -10.29 -9.92 -11.59
C GLU A 49 -9.30 -10.39 -12.67
N LYS A 50 -8.01 -10.17 -12.47
CA LYS A 50 -6.96 -10.57 -13.41
C LYS A 50 -6.31 -11.92 -13.09
N GLY A 51 -6.72 -12.58 -12.01
CA GLY A 51 -6.13 -13.85 -11.59
C GLY A 51 -4.65 -13.75 -11.20
N HIS A 52 -4.20 -12.59 -10.72
CA HIS A 52 -2.80 -12.39 -10.32
C HIS A 52 -2.55 -12.88 -8.91
N THR A 53 -1.44 -13.60 -8.71
CA THR A 53 -1.10 -14.19 -7.42
C THR A 53 -0.08 -13.36 -6.64
N LEU A 54 -0.08 -13.47 -5.32
CA LEU A 54 0.84 -12.76 -4.43
C LEU A 54 2.34 -12.86 -4.80
N PRO A 55 2.87 -13.99 -5.31
CA PRO A 55 4.27 -14.07 -5.75
C PRO A 55 4.63 -13.10 -6.88
N THR A 56 3.65 -12.69 -7.69
CA THR A 56 3.86 -11.74 -8.80
C THR A 56 3.89 -10.28 -8.35
N LEU A 57 3.57 -10.03 -7.07
CA LEU A 57 3.45 -8.69 -6.49
C LEU A 57 4.82 -8.09 -6.18
N LYS A 58 5.23 -7.04 -6.91
CA LYS A 58 6.44 -6.26 -6.59
C LYS A 58 6.09 -5.01 -5.80
N LEU A 59 6.69 -4.84 -4.62
CA LEU A 59 6.51 -3.65 -3.77
C LEU A 59 7.83 -2.93 -3.55
N MET A 60 7.79 -1.59 -3.56
CA MET A 60 8.94 -0.73 -3.37
C MET A 60 8.58 0.52 -2.55
N ALA A 61 9.47 0.97 -1.67
CA ALA A 61 9.38 2.28 -1.05
C ALA A 61 9.81 3.36 -2.05
N ILE A 62 9.03 4.43 -2.18
CA ILE A 62 9.34 5.53 -3.13
C ILE A 62 10.16 6.59 -2.39
N ASP A 63 9.59 7.09 -1.31
CA ASP A 63 10.16 8.18 -0.53
C ASP A 63 9.72 8.04 0.93
N HIS A 64 10.54 8.56 1.84
CA HIS A 64 10.24 8.65 3.27
C HIS A 64 10.16 10.12 3.66
N ILE A 65 8.93 10.59 3.91
CA ILE A 65 8.69 11.95 4.37
C ILE A 65 8.74 11.91 5.90
N PRO A 66 9.80 12.43 6.55
CA PRO A 66 9.83 12.48 8.00
C PRO A 66 8.69 13.38 8.50
N PRO A 67 8.15 13.11 9.71
CA PRO A 67 7.17 14.00 10.32
C PRO A 67 7.71 15.43 10.31
N LEU A 68 6.92 16.38 9.82
CA LEU A 68 7.27 17.80 9.90
C LEU A 68 7.53 18.13 11.37
N ARG A 69 8.74 18.60 11.70
CA ARG A 69 9.04 19.12 13.02
C ARG A 69 8.15 20.35 13.23
N ARG A 70 7.08 20.20 14.02
CA ARG A 70 6.33 21.35 14.51
C ARG A 70 7.22 22.09 15.51
N GLY A 71 7.84 23.18 15.10
CA GLY A 71 8.32 24.24 16.00
C GLY A 71 7.60 25.52 15.58
N GLY A 72 7.10 26.40 16.43
CA GLY A 72 7.03 26.46 17.88
C GLY A 72 6.69 27.91 18.21
N ASP A 73 5.51 28.20 18.76
CA ASP A 73 5.19 29.53 19.27
C ASP A 73 5.36 29.50 20.79
N ARG A 74 6.57 29.82 21.25
CA ARG A 74 6.78 30.29 22.62
C ARG A 74 6.68 31.81 22.57
N HIS A 75 5.47 32.33 22.72
CA HIS A 75 5.32 33.70 23.23
C HIS A 75 5.91 33.70 24.63
N HIS A 76 7.05 34.35 24.79
CA HIS A 76 7.61 34.72 26.09
C HIS A 76 7.34 36.22 26.22
N ASP A 77 6.43 36.57 27.11
CA ASP A 77 6.32 37.90 27.73
C ASP A 77 6.54 37.69 29.24
#